data_AF-F4N874-F1
#
_entry.id   AF-F4N874-F1
#
_cell.length_a   1.000
_cell.length_b   1.000
_cell.length_c   1.000
_cell.angle_alpha   90.00
_cell.angle_beta   90.00
_cell.angle_gamma   90.00
#
_symmetry.space_group_name_H-M   'P 1'
#
loop_
_entity.id
_entity.type
_entity.pdbx_description
1 polymer ?
#
loop_
_entity_poly.entity_id
_entity_poly.type
_entity_poly.pdbx_seq_one_letter_code
_entity_poly.pdbx_strand_id
1 'polypeptide(L)'
;MILITGGARSGKSSLAERLAAQAAERVFYIATSVVTDAEMAERVALHRASRPAHWRTWEGYRDLGVVLEKHVEPGEAVMLECITTLITNLLFELAG
;
A
#
# COMPACT_ATOMS: atom_id res chain seq x y z
N MET A 1 10.48 -1.70 11.68
CA MET A 1 9.09 -1.78 11.17
C MET A 1 8.20 -0.92 12.05
N ILE A 2 7.25 -0.19 11.46
CA ILE A 2 6.24 0.61 12.17
C ILE A 2 4.86 0.10 11.74
N LEU A 3 3.95 -0.12 12.69
CA LEU A 3 2.55 -0.45 12.42
C LEU A 3 1.67 0.74 12.79
N ILE A 4 0.80 1.15 11.87
CA ILE A 4 -0.14 2.25 12.06
C ILE A 4 -1.57 1.69 11.94
N THR A 5 -2.38 1.93 12.96
CA THR A 5 -3.75 1.40 13.07
C THR A 5 -4.76 2.48 13.50
N GLY A 6 -6.05 2.18 13.38
CA GLY A 6 -7.16 3.10 13.67
C GLY A 6 -8.36 2.93 12.72
N GLY A 7 -9.53 3.43 13.12
CA GLY A 7 -10.80 3.29 12.38
C GLY A 7 -10.84 4.03 11.04
N ALA A 8 -11.80 3.71 10.17
CA ALA A 8 -11.89 4.31 8.82
C ALA A 8 -11.82 5.86 8.84
N ARG A 9 -11.13 6.45 7.85
CA ARG A 9 -10.97 7.91 7.68
C ARG A 9 -10.27 8.65 8.85
N SER A 10 -9.58 7.94 9.75
CA SER A 10 -8.84 8.55 10.87
C SER A 10 -7.49 9.19 10.51
N GLY A 11 -7.17 9.38 9.23
CA GLY A 11 -5.92 10.03 8.79
C GLY A 11 -4.65 9.16 8.84
N LYS A 12 -4.76 7.84 8.99
CA LYS A 12 -3.62 6.92 9.07
C LYS A 12 -2.73 6.94 7.83
N SER A 13 -3.34 6.91 6.64
CA SER A 13 -2.64 6.88 5.36
C SER A 13 -1.75 8.11 5.23
N SER A 14 -2.29 9.30 5.48
CA SER A 14 -1.51 10.54 5.48
C SER A 14 -0.41 10.58 6.54
N LEU A 15 -0.61 9.95 7.71
CA LEU A 15 0.47 9.80 8.70
C LEU A 15 1.56 8.85 8.19
N ALA A 16 1.18 7.70 7.64
CA ALA A 16 2.10 6.72 7.07
C ALA A 16 2.94 7.31 5.93
N GLU A 17 2.31 8.04 5.02
CA GLU A 17 2.98 8.70 3.90
C GLU A 17 4.02 9.72 4.38
N ARG A 18 3.67 10.56 5.36
CA ARG A 18 4.61 11.53 5.95
C ARG A 18 5.79 10.84 6.62
N LEU A 19 5.55 9.76 7.37
CA LEU A 19 6.62 9.02 8.03
C LEU A 19 7.53 8.33 7.00
N ALA A 20 6.97 7.79 5.92
CA ALA A 20 7.75 7.19 4.83
C ALA A 20 8.64 8.25 4.13
N ALA A 21 8.08 9.42 3.80
CA ALA A 21 8.81 10.53 3.18
C ALA A 21 9.93 11.10 4.08
N GLN A 22 9.77 11.02 5.40
CA GLN A 22 10.81 11.44 6.36
C GLN A 22 11.90 10.38 6.56
N ALA A 23 11.55 9.10 6.38
CA ALA A 23 12.47 7.99 6.58
C ALA A 23 13.44 7.81 5.41
N ALA A 24 13.00 8.08 4.17
CA ALA A 24 13.83 7.99 2.97
C ALA A 24 13.32 8.91 1.86
N GLU A 25 14.23 9.38 1.01
CA GLU A 25 13.89 10.13 -0.21
C GLU A 25 13.10 9.27 -1.21
N ARG A 26 13.41 7.98 -1.25
CA ARG A 26 12.76 7.01 -2.14
C ARG A 26 11.84 6.10 -1.34
N VAL A 27 10.62 5.95 -1.83
CA VAL A 27 9.60 5.11 -1.22
C VAL A 27 9.08 4.08 -2.21
N PHE A 28 9.01 2.82 -1.77
CA PHE A 28 8.34 1.74 -2.45
C PHE A 28 6.98 1.48 -1.78
N TYR A 29 5.91 1.87 -2.47
CA TYR A 29 4.54 1.75 -2.00
C TYR A 29 3.91 0.45 -2.51
N ILE A 30 3.34 -0.36 -1.62
CA ILE A 30 2.61 -1.58 -1.91
C ILE A 30 1.13 -1.33 -1.68
N ALA A 31 0.36 -1.24 -2.76
CA ALA A 31 -1.09 -1.09 -2.73
C ALA A 31 -1.77 -2.46 -2.81
N THR A 32 -2.44 -2.88 -1.74
CA THR A 32 -3.06 -4.22 -1.66
C THR A 32 -4.49 -4.26 -2.17
N SER A 33 -5.09 -3.11 -2.46
CA SER A 33 -6.44 -2.99 -2.98
C SER A 33 -6.58 -3.55 -4.39
N VAL A 34 -7.59 -4.40 -4.61
CA VAL A 34 -8.00 -4.91 -5.92
C VAL A 34 -9.24 -4.15 -6.36
N VAL A 35 -9.23 -3.56 -7.55
CA VAL A 35 -10.41 -2.87 -8.07
C VAL A 35 -11.48 -3.89 -8.46
N THR A 36 -12.54 -4.00 -7.67
CA THR A 36 -13.66 -4.93 -7.90
C THR A 36 -14.90 -4.26 -8.48
N ASP A 37 -15.02 -2.94 -8.34
CA ASP A 37 -16.16 -2.14 -8.79
C ASP A 37 -15.74 -0.70 -9.13
N ALA A 38 -16.67 0.08 -9.70
CA ALA A 38 -16.42 1.45 -10.13
C ALA A 38 -16.15 2.44 -8.98
N GLU A 39 -16.80 2.25 -7.83
CA GLU A 39 -16.60 3.10 -6.65
C GLU A 39 -15.18 2.89 -6.09
N MET A 40 -14.71 1.64 -6.08
CA MET A 40 -13.35 1.28 -5.72
C MET A 40 -12.33 1.81 -6.73
N ALA A 41 -12.66 1.76 -8.03
CA ALA A 41 -11.80 2.33 -9.08
C ALA A 41 -11.56 3.83 -8.85
N GLU A 42 -12.62 4.59 -8.57
CA GLU A 42 -12.53 6.02 -8.28
C GLU A 42 -11.69 6.30 -7.02
N ARG A 43 -11.93 5.55 -5.95
CA ARG A 43 -11.13 5.67 -4.71
C ARG A 43 -9.66 5.38 -4.94
N VAL A 44 -9.34 4.31 -5.69
CA VAL A 44 -7.96 3.97 -6.02
C VAL A 44 -7.32 5.06 -6.88
N ALA A 45 -8.05 5.62 -7.85
CA ALA A 45 -7.55 6.71 -8.68
C ALA A 45 -7.19 7.95 -7.85
N LEU A 46 -8.08 8.35 -6.91
CA LEU A 46 -7.81 9.44 -5.97
C LEU A 46 -6.57 9.16 -5.11
N HIS A 47 -6.43 7.93 -4.62
CA HIS A 47 -5.29 7.53 -3.79
C HIS A 47 -3.98 7.46 -4.58
N ARG A 48 -4.01 7.07 -5.85
CA ARG A 48 -2.83 7.13 -6.73
C ARG A 48 -2.43 8.58 -6.99
N ALA A 49 -3.40 9.47 -7.22
CA ALA A 49 -3.15 10.88 -7.51
C ALA A 49 -2.60 11.66 -6.29
N SER A 50 -2.88 11.22 -5.06
CA SER A 50 -2.34 11.86 -3.85
C SER A 50 -0.89 11.49 -3.55
N ARG A 51 -0.35 10.44 -4.17
CA ARG A 51 1.03 9.99 -3.92
C ARG A 51 2.04 10.88 -4.64
N PRO A 52 3.22 11.11 -4.05
CA PRO A 52 4.30 11.77 -4.77
C PRO A 52 4.68 11.00 -6.04
N ALA A 53 4.81 11.70 -7.17
CA ALA A 53 5.06 11.07 -8.48
C ALA A 53 6.40 10.31 -8.58
N HIS A 54 7.36 10.61 -7.69
CA HIS A 54 8.65 9.91 -7.62
C HIS A 54 8.58 8.59 -6.84
N TRP A 55 7.45 8.27 -6.21
CA TRP A 55 7.28 7.00 -5.50
C TRP A 55 7.03 5.87 -6.48
N ARG A 56 7.74 4.77 -6.28
CA ARG A 56 7.47 3.54 -7.02
C ARG A 56 6.30 2.84 -6.35
N THR A 57 5.33 2.42 -7.13
CA THR A 57 4.16 1.69 -6.63
C THR A 57 4.15 0.29 -7.23
N TRP A 58 3.93 -0.71 -6.38
CA TRP A 58 3.52 -2.05 -6.81
C TRP A 58 2.10 -2.33 -6.30
N GLU A 59 1.29 -2.98 -7.14
CA GLU A 59 -0.10 -3.28 -6.83
C GLU A 59 -0.30 -4.78 -6.81
N GLY A 60 -0.86 -5.26 -5.71
CA GLY A 60 -1.09 -6.68 -5.48
C GLY A 60 -1.04 -7.02 -4.00
N TYR A 61 -1.40 -8.27 -3.72
CA TYR A 61 -1.55 -8.77 -2.35
C TYR A 61 -0.90 -10.15 -2.14
N ARG A 62 -0.21 -10.68 -3.17
CA ARG A 62 0.41 -12.01 -3.16
C ARG A 62 1.93 -11.91 -3.13
N ASP A 63 2.55 -12.98 -2.64
CA ASP A 63 3.99 -13.21 -2.75
C ASP A 63 4.84 -12.02 -2.30
N LEU A 64 4.39 -11.32 -1.25
CA LEU A 64 5.02 -10.08 -0.80
C LEU A 64 6.52 -10.27 -0.49
N GLY A 65 6.94 -11.45 -0.01
CA GLY A 65 8.36 -11.75 0.18
C GLY A 65 9.16 -11.64 -1.13
N VAL A 66 8.67 -12.28 -2.20
CA VAL A 66 9.29 -12.23 -3.54
C VAL A 66 9.25 -10.81 -4.11
N VAL A 67 8.14 -10.11 -3.91
CA VAL A 67 7.99 -8.71 -4.36
C VAL A 67 9.01 -7.81 -3.68
N LEU A 68 9.17 -7.96 -2.36
CA LEU A 68 10.14 -7.18 -1.58
C LEU A 68 11.57 -7.47 -2.05
N GLU A 69 11.94 -8.74 -2.18
CA GLU A 69 13.28 -9.15 -2.63
C GLU A 69 13.62 -8.64 -4.05
N LYS A 70 12.64 -8.65 -4.96
CA LYS A 70 12.84 -8.27 -6.35
C LYS A 70 12.84 -6.77 -6.58
N HIS A 71 12.01 -6.04 -5.84
CA HIS A 71 11.70 -4.64 -6.16
C HIS A 71 12.29 -3.62 -5.21
N VAL A 72 12.53 -3.95 -3.94
CA VAL A 72 13.04 -2.97 -2.97
C VAL A 72 14.53 -2.76 -3.20
N GLU A 73 14.93 -1.50 -3.31
CA GLU A 73 16.33 -1.12 -3.44
C GLU A 73 16.91 -0.70 -2.07
N PRO A 74 18.24 -0.85 -1.85
CA PRO A 74 18.88 -0.38 -0.63
C PRO A 74 18.60 1.10 -0.36
N GLY A 75 18.21 1.42 0.88
CA GLY A 75 17.92 2.79 1.30
C GLY A 75 16.50 3.28 0.99
N GLU A 76 15.63 2.46 0.38
CA GLU A 76 14.22 2.79 0.23
C GLU A 76 13.41 2.51 1.49
N ALA A 77 12.48 3.41 1.81
CA ALA A 77 11.41 3.11 2.75
C ALA A 77 10.34 2.28 2.05
N VAL A 78 9.81 1.27 2.74
CA VAL A 78 8.71 0.43 2.24
C VAL A 78 7.44 0.78 2.98
N MET A 79 6.37 1.08 2.24
CA MET A 79 5.04 1.34 2.78
C MET A 79 4.04 0.34 2.20
N LEU A 80 3.34 -0.40 3.06
CA LEU A 80 2.27 -1.33 2.64
C LEU A 80 0.92 -0.80 3.13
N GLU A 81 -0.03 -0.66 2.21
CA GLU A 81 -1.37 -0.18 2.51
C GLU A 81 -2.46 -0.97 1.74
N CYS A 82 -3.43 -1.62 2.41
CA CYS A 82 -3.56 -1.85 3.84
C CYS A 82 -3.66 -3.34 4.18
N ILE A 83 -3.32 -3.68 5.44
CA ILE A 83 -3.29 -5.07 5.91
C ILE A 83 -4.69 -5.68 5.91
N THR A 84 -5.74 -4.91 6.23
CA THR A 84 -7.11 -5.43 6.22
C THR A 84 -7.54 -5.84 4.82
N THR A 85 -7.26 -5.02 3.79
CA THR A 85 -7.61 -5.37 2.40
C THR A 85 -6.77 -6.55 1.89
N LEU A 86 -5.49 -6.63 2.26
CA LEU A 86 -4.65 -7.80 2.00
C LEU A 86 -5.29 -9.08 2.54
N ILE A 87 -5.67 -9.08 3.83
CA ILE A 87 -6.31 -10.22 4.48
C ILE A 87 -7.64 -10.55 3.82
N THR A 88 -8.47 -9.54 3.53
CA THR A 88 -9.75 -9.73 2.84
C THR A 88 -9.57 -10.42 1.49
N ASN A 89 -8.62 -9.98 0.66
CA ASN A 89 -8.36 -10.61 -0.63
C ASN A 89 -7.92 -12.07 -0.49
N LEU A 90 -7.02 -12.36 0.45
CA LEU A 90 -6.56 -13.72 0.72
C LEU A 90 -7.70 -14.62 1.23
N LEU A 91 -8.59 -14.10 2.08
CA LEU A 91 -9.74 -14.85 2.57
C LEU A 91 -10.74 -15.18 1.45
N PHE A 92 -11.05 -14.22 0.58
CA PHE A 92 -11.95 -14.46 -0.56
C PHE A 92 -11.37 -15.48 -1.54
N GLU A 93 -10.06 -15.44 -1.75
CA GLU A 93 -9.37 -16.40 -2.59
C GLU A 93 -9.38 -17.81 -2.00
N LEU A 94 -9.09 -17.96 -0.71
CA LEU A 94 -9.07 -19.26 -0.03
C LEU A 94 -10.46 -19.90 0.10
N ALA A 95 -11.51 -19.07 0.07
CA ALA A 95 -12.89 -19.52 0.16
C ALA A 95 -13.52 -19.89 -1.19
N GLY A 96 -12.84 -19.59 -2.30
CA GLY A 96 -13.23 -19.98 -3.67
C GLY A 96 -12.59 -21.28 -4.12
#